data_AF-A0A939UPE7-F1
#
_entry.id   AF-A0A939UPE7-F1
#
_cell.length_a   1.000
_cell.length_b   1.000
_cell.length_c   1.000
_cell.angle_alpha   90.00
_cell.angle_beta   90.00
_cell.angle_gamma   90.00
#
_symmetry.space_group_name_H-M   'P 1'
#
loop_
_entity.id
_entity.type
_entity.pdbx_description
1 polymer ?
#
loop_
_entity_poly.entity_id
_entity_poly.type
_entity_poly.pdbx_seq_one_letter_code
_entity_poly.pdbx_strand_id
1 'polypeptide(L)'
;EFFASVKEWGKKLQFEVPIIKSFGWKEGKRSTLAADEAFAWYMSQDRQFKKNGLKKVDSFCFDEPVYAARAVITADIAGGKTPPPGFRVSEDPKVYIDYACRETAKFMKLMKKEYPDAKYMDIEPYPALSLEELKYSVDILNRECKRLRIKGPDALRIDIDWGSMEAGALRGSWEELGELAEYVRSRGMEFSLIYWAANQPSGDMSMHWYNGVMHMLDCTEKAGLRPDEYVLESWIEMPNRFGPETDAASYAGCLKDWLKRIRK
;
A
#
# COMPACT_ATOMS: atom_id res chain seq x y z
N GLU A 1 -11.14 17.78 -14.42
CA GLU A 1 -10.27 17.50 -15.58
C GLU A 1 -9.50 16.19 -15.43
N PHE A 2 -8.79 15.95 -14.31
CA PHE A 2 -8.02 14.70 -14.06
C PHE A 2 -8.74 13.38 -14.43
N PHE A 3 -9.92 13.09 -13.88
CA PHE A 3 -10.64 11.84 -14.18
C PHE A 3 -11.12 11.72 -15.63
N ALA A 4 -11.32 12.85 -16.33
CA ALA A 4 -11.64 12.85 -17.76
C ALA A 4 -10.40 12.48 -18.60
N SER A 5 -9.21 12.93 -18.20
CA SER A 5 -7.95 12.54 -18.84
C SER A 5 -7.58 11.07 -18.58
N VAL A 6 -7.80 10.55 -17.36
CA VAL A 6 -7.61 9.12 -17.05
C VAL A 6 -8.49 8.22 -17.93
N LYS A 7 -9.71 8.69 -18.25
CA LYS A 7 -10.66 7.97 -19.10
C LYS A 7 -10.15 7.79 -20.54
N GLU A 8 -9.48 8.78 -21.11
CA GLU A 8 -8.95 8.70 -22.48
C GLU A 8 -7.87 7.63 -22.62
N TRP A 9 -7.22 7.23 -21.52
CA TRP A 9 -6.09 6.31 -21.55
C TRP A 9 -6.47 4.84 -21.36
N GLY A 10 -7.73 4.54 -21.03
CA GLY A 10 -8.22 3.17 -20.83
C GLY A 10 -7.48 2.39 -19.73
N LYS A 11 -6.92 3.10 -18.74
CA LYS A 11 -6.16 2.50 -17.63
C LYS A 11 -7.05 2.22 -16.43
N LYS A 12 -6.65 1.23 -15.63
CA LYS A 12 -7.31 0.90 -14.37
C LYS A 12 -7.03 2.00 -13.33
N LEU A 13 -8.04 2.36 -12.56
CA LEU A 13 -7.92 3.35 -11.49
C LEU A 13 -7.89 2.67 -10.12
N GLN A 14 -6.85 2.99 -9.36
CA GLN A 14 -6.58 2.47 -8.03
C GLN A 14 -6.61 3.62 -7.01
N PHE A 15 -7.17 3.36 -5.84
CA PHE A 15 -7.14 4.30 -4.72
C PHE A 15 -6.42 3.69 -3.54
N GLU A 16 -5.51 4.44 -2.95
CA GLU A 16 -5.05 4.20 -1.59
C GLU A 16 -6.04 4.81 -0.60
N VAL A 17 -6.42 4.01 0.38
CA VAL A 17 -7.45 4.36 1.36
C VAL A 17 -6.88 4.12 2.74
N PRO A 18 -6.68 5.18 3.53
CA PRO A 18 -6.24 5.00 4.88
C PRO A 18 -7.45 4.58 5.73
N ILE A 19 -7.32 3.44 6.41
CA ILE A 19 -8.35 2.99 7.34
C ILE A 19 -8.05 3.50 8.74
N ILE A 20 -6.78 3.39 9.16
CA ILE A 20 -6.28 3.69 10.52
C ILE A 20 -5.30 4.88 10.52
N LYS A 21 -4.89 5.34 9.35
CA LYS A 21 -4.01 6.50 9.13
C LYS A 21 -4.87 7.74 8.85
N SER A 22 -4.48 8.93 9.31
CA SER A 22 -5.11 10.18 8.85
C SER A 22 -4.29 10.77 7.71
N PHE A 23 -4.99 11.30 6.70
CA PHE A 23 -4.38 12.28 5.80
C PHE A 23 -4.02 13.52 6.64
N GLY A 24 -2.72 13.79 6.79
CA GLY A 24 -2.22 14.91 7.58
C GLY A 24 -1.78 14.54 8.99
N TRP A 25 -1.03 13.44 9.16
CA TRP A 25 -0.28 13.13 10.39
C TRP A 25 0.51 14.35 10.93
N LYS A 26 0.94 15.26 10.05
CA LYS A 26 1.62 16.53 10.41
C LYS A 26 0.69 17.63 10.96
N GLU A 27 -0.63 17.54 10.74
CA GLU A 27 -1.62 18.59 11.09
C GLU A 27 -2.45 18.27 12.34
N GLY A 28 -2.14 17.19 13.07
CA GLY A 28 -2.85 16.82 14.30
C GLY A 28 -4.31 16.38 14.09
N LYS A 29 -4.72 16.09 12.85
CA LYS A 29 -6.05 15.54 12.55
C LYS A 29 -6.14 14.08 12.97
N ARG A 30 -7.22 13.76 13.70
CA ARG A 30 -7.48 12.44 14.28
C ARG A 30 -7.54 11.37 13.18
N SER A 31 -6.75 10.32 13.33
CA SER A 31 -6.90 9.05 12.62
C SER A 31 -8.28 8.47 12.89
N THR A 32 -8.96 7.98 11.85
CA THR A 32 -10.13 7.13 12.02
C THR A 32 -9.62 5.81 12.58
N LEU A 33 -9.80 5.53 13.87
CA LEU A 33 -9.34 4.26 14.42
C LEU A 33 -10.36 3.14 14.19
N ALA A 34 -11.56 3.46 13.69
CA ALA A 34 -12.66 2.52 13.50
C ALA A 34 -13.15 2.50 12.04
N ALA A 35 -13.56 1.31 11.59
CA ALA A 35 -14.01 1.07 10.22
C ALA A 35 -15.17 1.97 9.77
N ASP A 36 -16.16 2.19 10.64
CA ASP A 36 -17.35 2.98 10.30
C ASP A 36 -17.01 4.46 10.08
N GLU A 37 -16.06 4.99 10.86
CA GLU A 37 -15.58 6.38 10.70
C GLU A 37 -14.79 6.53 9.40
N ALA A 38 -13.88 5.61 9.13
CA ALA A 38 -13.11 5.57 7.88
C ALA A 38 -14.06 5.48 6.67
N PHE A 39 -15.10 4.65 6.76
CA PHE A 39 -16.10 4.50 5.70
C PHE A 39 -16.92 5.77 5.50
N ALA A 40 -17.42 6.38 6.57
CA ALA A 40 -18.15 7.64 6.49
C ALA A 40 -17.31 8.76 5.87
N TRP A 41 -16.03 8.84 6.25
CA TRP A 41 -15.08 9.77 5.65
C TRP A 41 -14.88 9.48 4.16
N TYR A 42 -14.57 8.23 3.77
CA TYR A 42 -14.38 7.86 2.37
C TYR A 42 -15.62 8.19 1.53
N MET A 43 -16.82 7.85 2.00
CA MET A 43 -18.08 8.14 1.28
C MET A 43 -18.36 9.64 1.13
N SER A 44 -17.78 10.49 2.00
CA SER A 44 -17.84 11.95 1.81
C SER A 44 -16.98 12.43 0.62
N GLN A 45 -15.84 11.77 0.38
CA GLN A 45 -14.94 12.05 -0.74
C GLN A 45 -15.45 11.42 -2.04
N ASP A 46 -15.97 10.20 -1.95
CA ASP A 46 -16.53 9.45 -3.07
C ASP A 46 -17.61 10.23 -3.83
N ARG A 47 -18.50 10.90 -3.10
CA ARG A 47 -19.53 11.77 -3.72
C ARG A 47 -18.91 12.87 -4.58
N GLN A 48 -17.78 13.43 -4.16
CA GLN A 48 -17.06 14.42 -4.95
C GLN A 48 -16.38 13.78 -6.16
N PHE A 49 -15.75 12.61 -6.00
CA PHE A 49 -15.14 11.89 -7.11
C PHE A 49 -16.16 11.51 -8.18
N LYS A 50 -17.31 10.95 -7.80
CA LYS A 50 -18.41 10.62 -8.71
C LYS A 50 -18.95 11.86 -9.42
N LYS A 51 -19.13 12.98 -8.71
CA LYS A 51 -19.51 14.28 -9.32
C LYS A 51 -18.49 14.73 -10.36
N ASN A 52 -17.21 14.44 -10.14
CA ASN A 52 -16.11 14.77 -11.05
C ASN A 52 -15.88 13.73 -12.15
N GLY A 53 -16.79 12.76 -12.31
CA GLY A 53 -16.78 11.80 -13.42
C GLY A 53 -16.15 10.45 -13.12
N LEU A 54 -15.82 10.14 -11.86
CA LEU A 54 -15.42 8.79 -11.46
C LEU A 54 -16.59 7.82 -11.65
N LYS A 55 -16.48 6.94 -12.65
CA LYS A 55 -17.52 5.94 -12.96
C LYS A 55 -17.25 4.56 -12.38
N LYS A 56 -15.97 4.24 -12.18
CA LYS A 56 -15.52 2.92 -11.75
C LYS A 56 -14.22 3.06 -10.96
N VAL A 57 -14.10 2.25 -9.92
CA VAL A 57 -12.84 2.01 -9.21
C VAL A 57 -12.46 0.55 -9.47
N ASP A 58 -11.24 0.31 -9.92
CA ASP A 58 -10.76 -1.05 -10.19
C ASP A 58 -10.17 -1.70 -8.93
N SER A 59 -9.56 -0.90 -8.05
CA SER A 59 -9.01 -1.40 -6.80
C SER A 59 -8.92 -0.38 -5.67
N PHE A 60 -8.96 -0.90 -4.45
CA PHE A 60 -8.66 -0.21 -3.21
C PHE A 60 -7.45 -0.85 -2.54
N CYS A 61 -6.50 -0.04 -2.12
CA CYS A 61 -5.35 -0.46 -1.33
C CYS A 61 -5.42 0.18 0.04
N PHE A 62 -5.30 -0.62 1.10
CA PHE A 62 -5.36 -0.13 2.46
C PHE A 62 -3.97 0.27 2.92
N ASP A 63 -3.78 1.56 3.13
CA ASP A 63 -2.48 2.15 3.45
C ASP A 63 -2.09 1.82 4.91
N GLU A 64 -1.25 0.79 5.05
CA GLU A 64 -0.51 0.42 6.26
C GLU A 64 -1.37 0.28 7.53
N PRO A 65 -2.52 -0.41 7.50
CA PRO A 65 -3.41 -0.44 8.66
C PRO A 65 -2.75 -1.03 9.92
N VAL A 66 -1.89 -2.05 9.79
CA VAL A 66 -1.19 -2.67 10.92
C VAL A 66 -0.12 -1.74 11.47
N TYR A 67 0.74 -1.21 10.61
CA TYR A 67 1.78 -0.29 11.03
C TYR A 67 1.19 1.00 11.64
N ALA A 68 0.14 1.55 11.03
CA ALA A 68 -0.59 2.70 11.55
C ALA A 68 -1.23 2.41 12.92
N ALA A 69 -1.87 1.25 13.11
CA ALA A 69 -2.46 0.90 14.40
C ALA A 69 -1.41 0.88 15.51
N ARG A 70 -0.23 0.29 15.25
CA ARG A 70 0.89 0.30 16.19
C ARG A 70 1.31 1.73 16.53
N ALA A 71 1.63 2.53 15.53
CA ALA A 71 2.16 3.88 15.75
C ALA A 71 1.14 4.80 16.42
N VAL A 72 -0.10 4.82 15.92
CA VAL A 72 -1.17 5.72 16.39
C VAL A 72 -1.66 5.33 17.79
N ILE A 73 -1.98 4.06 18.02
CA ILE A 73 -2.55 3.65 19.31
C ILE A 73 -1.50 3.79 20.41
N THR A 74 -0.24 3.46 20.15
CA THR A 74 0.85 3.71 21.11
C THR A 74 0.99 5.20 21.42
N ALA A 75 0.97 6.08 20.42
CA ALA A 75 1.06 7.52 20.63
C ALA A 75 -0.15 8.08 21.42
N ASP A 76 -1.37 7.61 21.12
CA ASP A 76 -2.58 8.02 21.82
C ASP A 76 -2.56 7.60 23.30
N ILE A 77 -2.12 6.37 23.61
CA ILE A 77 -1.96 5.88 24.99
C ILE A 77 -0.91 6.71 25.74
N ALA A 78 0.25 6.95 25.13
CA ALA A 78 1.31 7.77 25.72
C ALA A 78 0.85 9.22 25.99
N GLY A 79 -0.06 9.74 25.16
CA GLY A 79 -0.71 11.04 25.34
C GLY A 79 -1.90 11.03 26.32
N GLY A 80 -2.16 9.93 27.03
CA GLY A 80 -3.24 9.82 28.02
C GLY A 80 -4.64 9.71 27.41
N LYS A 81 -4.76 9.41 26.11
CA LYS A 81 -6.06 9.22 25.46
C LYS A 81 -6.57 7.80 25.71
N THR A 82 -7.90 7.67 25.72
CA THR A 82 -8.54 6.35 25.81
C THR A 82 -8.26 5.55 24.54
N PRO A 83 -7.83 4.28 24.66
CA PRO A 83 -7.66 3.39 23.51
C PRO A 83 -8.96 3.24 22.73
N PRO A 84 -8.89 2.90 21.43
CA PRO A 84 -10.09 2.75 20.63
C PRO A 84 -10.97 1.60 21.13
N PRO A 85 -12.30 1.66 20.92
CA PRO A 85 -13.22 0.62 21.39
C PRO A 85 -12.81 -0.79 20.95
N GLY A 86 -12.78 -1.71 21.91
CA GLY A 86 -12.42 -3.11 21.65
C GLY A 86 -10.92 -3.36 21.45
N PHE A 87 -10.07 -2.35 21.65
CA PHE A 87 -8.63 -2.54 21.84
C PHE A 87 -8.34 -2.84 23.31
N ARG A 88 -7.45 -3.80 23.56
CA ARG A 88 -6.94 -4.12 24.90
C ARG A 88 -5.47 -3.78 24.94
N VAL A 89 -5.10 -2.86 25.84
CA VAL A 89 -3.69 -2.49 26.04
C VAL A 89 -2.92 -3.74 26.46
N SER A 90 -1.85 -4.04 25.73
CA SER A 90 -0.98 -5.19 25.95
C SER A 90 0.43 -4.85 25.46
N GLU A 91 1.43 -5.50 26.04
CA GLU A 91 2.81 -5.47 25.55
C GLU A 91 2.99 -6.39 24.33
N ASP A 92 2.08 -7.33 24.09
CA ASP A 92 2.12 -8.20 22.91
C ASP A 92 1.81 -7.40 21.64
N PRO A 93 2.76 -7.24 20.69
CA PRO A 93 2.55 -6.48 19.46
C PRO A 93 1.40 -7.04 18.60
N LYS A 94 1.03 -8.32 18.76
CA LYS A 94 -0.07 -8.94 18.01
C LYS A 94 -1.42 -8.31 18.30
N VAL A 95 -1.62 -7.64 19.44
CA VAL A 95 -2.92 -6.97 19.72
C VAL A 95 -3.19 -5.82 18.77
N TYR A 96 -2.15 -5.14 18.27
CA TYR A 96 -2.27 -4.08 17.27
C TYR A 96 -2.63 -4.67 15.91
N ILE A 97 -2.01 -5.80 15.54
CA ILE A 97 -2.30 -6.53 14.30
C ILE A 97 -3.75 -7.03 14.32
N ASP A 98 -4.16 -7.71 15.40
CA ASP A 98 -5.53 -8.21 15.57
C ASP A 98 -6.57 -7.10 15.46
N TYR A 99 -6.29 -5.95 16.07
CA TYR A 99 -7.15 -4.78 15.97
C TYR A 99 -7.24 -4.26 14.54
N ALA A 100 -6.09 -4.02 13.90
CA ALA A 100 -6.00 -3.47 12.56
C ALA A 100 -6.69 -4.36 11.52
N CYS A 101 -6.43 -5.66 11.54
CA CYS A 101 -7.05 -6.62 10.63
C CYS A 101 -8.57 -6.71 10.84
N ARG A 102 -9.06 -6.61 12.08
CA ARG A 102 -10.49 -6.61 12.39
C ARG A 102 -11.19 -5.37 11.84
N GLU A 103 -10.63 -4.18 12.03
CA GLU A 103 -11.20 -2.95 11.50
C GLU A 103 -11.09 -2.91 9.97
N THR A 104 -9.99 -3.39 9.40
CA THR A 104 -9.81 -3.52 7.95
C THR A 104 -10.84 -4.45 7.34
N ALA A 105 -11.09 -5.62 7.92
CA ALA A 105 -12.12 -6.55 7.43
C ALA A 105 -13.55 -5.96 7.52
N LYS A 106 -13.85 -5.19 8.57
CA LYS A 106 -15.13 -4.46 8.67
C LYS A 106 -15.25 -3.39 7.58
N PHE A 107 -14.20 -2.61 7.37
CA PHE A 107 -14.16 -1.59 6.32
C PHE A 107 -14.34 -2.22 4.93
N MET A 108 -13.59 -3.29 4.63
CA MET A 108 -13.76 -4.09 3.41
C MET A 108 -15.20 -4.54 3.22
N LYS A 109 -15.88 -5.01 4.27
CA LYS A 109 -17.29 -5.43 4.18
C LYS A 109 -18.21 -4.28 3.77
N LEU A 110 -17.98 -3.08 4.28
CA LEU A 110 -18.75 -1.89 3.90
C LEU A 110 -18.45 -1.49 2.46
N MET A 111 -17.17 -1.41 2.10
CA MET A 111 -16.73 -1.06 0.76
C MET A 111 -17.22 -2.04 -0.30
N LYS A 112 -17.24 -3.36 -0.03
CA LYS A 112 -17.73 -4.39 -0.97
C LYS A 112 -19.22 -4.27 -1.27
N LYS A 113 -20.00 -3.57 -0.45
CA LYS A 113 -21.41 -3.25 -0.78
C LYS A 113 -21.50 -2.17 -1.84
N GLU A 114 -20.62 -1.17 -1.76
CA GLU A 114 -20.58 -0.03 -2.69
C GLU A 114 -19.78 -0.34 -3.97
N TYR A 115 -18.78 -1.21 -3.86
CA TYR A 115 -17.82 -1.55 -4.92
C TYR A 115 -17.60 -3.08 -5.03
N PRO A 116 -18.64 -3.86 -5.35
CA PRO A 116 -18.55 -5.33 -5.34
C PRO A 116 -17.51 -5.89 -6.31
N ASP A 117 -17.24 -5.18 -7.41
CA ASP A 117 -16.33 -5.63 -8.48
C ASP A 117 -14.89 -5.13 -8.31
N ALA A 118 -14.60 -4.30 -7.30
CA ALA A 118 -13.26 -3.80 -7.06
C ALA A 118 -12.37 -4.88 -6.42
N LYS A 119 -11.07 -4.84 -6.75
CA LYS A 119 -10.05 -5.55 -5.98
C LYS A 119 -9.76 -4.83 -4.67
N TYR A 120 -9.35 -5.57 -3.65
CA TYR A 120 -8.99 -5.04 -2.33
C TYR A 120 -7.63 -5.57 -1.92
N MET A 121 -6.70 -4.68 -1.60
CA MET A 121 -5.33 -5.06 -1.27
C MET A 121 -4.94 -4.45 0.06
N ASP A 122 -4.06 -5.15 0.77
CA ASP A 122 -3.43 -4.64 1.98
C ASP A 122 -2.04 -4.10 1.61
N ILE A 123 -1.69 -2.89 2.05
CA ILE A 123 -0.33 -2.35 1.94
C ILE A 123 0.30 -2.42 3.31
N GLU A 124 1.50 -2.98 3.42
CA GLU A 124 2.25 -2.93 4.67
C GLU A 124 3.75 -2.65 4.43
N PRO A 125 4.41 -1.93 5.36
CA PRO A 125 5.81 -1.57 5.18
C PRO A 125 6.75 -2.69 5.62
N TYR A 126 7.79 -2.92 4.83
CA TYR A 126 8.87 -3.84 5.16
C TYR A 126 10.23 -3.13 5.07
N PRO A 127 11.13 -3.28 6.07
CA PRO A 127 11.08 -4.19 7.22
C PRO A 127 10.54 -3.56 8.51
N ALA A 128 9.75 -2.48 8.42
CA ALA A 128 9.14 -1.87 9.60
C ALA A 128 8.19 -2.86 10.31
N LEU A 129 7.53 -3.74 9.55
CA LEU A 129 6.97 -4.99 10.03
C LEU A 129 7.91 -6.15 9.67
N SER A 130 8.12 -7.05 10.63
CA SER A 130 8.89 -8.28 10.40
C SER A 130 8.12 -9.27 9.53
N LEU A 131 8.83 -10.22 8.92
CA LEU A 131 8.23 -11.32 8.15
C LEU A 131 7.11 -12.04 8.93
N GLU A 132 7.36 -12.35 10.21
CA GLU A 132 6.39 -13.05 11.06
C GLU A 132 5.14 -12.20 11.35
N GLU A 133 5.30 -10.88 11.51
CA GLU A 133 4.16 -9.98 11.67
C GLU A 133 3.34 -9.86 10.39
N LEU A 134 3.99 -9.82 9.22
CA LEU A 134 3.32 -9.78 7.91
C LEU A 134 2.57 -11.09 7.62
N LYS A 135 3.17 -12.25 7.88
CA LYS A 135 2.47 -13.54 7.76
C LYS A 135 1.28 -13.61 8.72
N TYR A 136 1.48 -13.15 9.96
CA TYR A 136 0.41 -13.12 10.96
C TYR A 136 -0.72 -12.18 10.52
N SER A 137 -0.44 -10.98 10.00
CA SER A 137 -1.48 -10.07 9.51
C SER A 137 -2.30 -10.69 8.37
N VAL A 138 -1.65 -11.37 7.42
CA VAL A 138 -2.33 -12.10 6.33
C VAL A 138 -3.31 -13.14 6.86
N ASP A 139 -2.88 -13.98 7.81
CA ASP A 139 -3.74 -15.02 8.39
C ASP A 139 -4.93 -14.40 9.17
N ILE A 140 -4.66 -13.35 9.95
CA ILE A 140 -5.69 -12.71 10.77
C ILE A 140 -6.70 -11.95 9.91
N LEU A 141 -6.26 -11.20 8.90
CA LEU A 141 -7.15 -10.48 7.99
C LEU A 141 -8.04 -11.44 7.21
N ASN A 142 -7.49 -12.55 6.70
CA ASN A 142 -8.29 -13.59 6.05
C ASN A 142 -9.31 -14.24 6.99
N ARG A 143 -8.91 -14.53 8.24
CA ARG A 143 -9.80 -15.07 9.27
C ARG A 143 -10.94 -14.11 9.60
N GLU A 144 -10.67 -12.82 9.76
CA GLU A 144 -11.69 -11.80 10.03
C GLU A 144 -12.65 -11.61 8.84
N CYS A 145 -12.13 -11.61 7.60
CA CYS A 145 -12.95 -11.60 6.39
C CYS A 145 -13.89 -12.82 6.33
N LYS A 146 -13.36 -14.02 6.61
CA LYS A 146 -14.15 -15.27 6.69
C LYS A 146 -15.24 -15.19 7.77
N ARG A 147 -14.91 -14.70 8.96
CA ARG A 147 -15.88 -14.49 10.06
C ARG A 147 -17.02 -13.55 9.63
N LEU A 148 -16.68 -12.53 8.84
CA LEU A 148 -17.63 -11.56 8.31
C LEU A 148 -18.37 -12.02 7.05
N ARG A 149 -18.06 -13.22 6.54
CA ARG A 149 -18.60 -13.84 5.31
C ARG A 149 -18.34 -13.03 4.05
N ILE A 150 -17.13 -12.49 3.92
CA ILE A 150 -16.65 -11.83 2.69
C ILE A 150 -15.38 -12.53 2.19
N LYS A 151 -15.08 -12.39 0.89
CA LYS A 151 -13.77 -12.77 0.35
C LYS A 151 -12.68 -11.94 1.03
N GLY A 152 -11.56 -12.57 1.36
CA GLY A 152 -10.34 -11.91 1.84
C GLY A 152 -9.75 -10.93 0.81
N PRO A 153 -8.63 -10.28 1.17
CA PRO A 153 -7.90 -9.40 0.25
C PRO A 153 -7.45 -10.18 -1.00
N ASP A 154 -7.35 -9.48 -2.12
CA ASP A 154 -6.89 -9.99 -3.40
C ASP A 154 -5.35 -10.00 -3.48
N ALA A 155 -4.67 -9.10 -2.76
CA ALA A 155 -3.22 -9.00 -2.75
C ALA A 155 -2.68 -8.49 -1.41
N LEU A 156 -1.42 -8.84 -1.12
CA LEU A 156 -0.56 -8.10 -0.17
C LEU A 156 0.47 -7.32 -0.99
N ARG A 157 0.52 -6.01 -0.78
CA ARG A 157 1.46 -5.08 -1.39
C ARG A 157 2.46 -4.63 -0.34
N ILE A 158 3.75 -4.71 -0.67
CA ILE A 158 4.81 -4.31 0.24
C ILE A 158 5.34 -2.94 -0.16
N ASP A 159 5.27 -1.99 0.79
CA ASP A 159 6.03 -0.75 0.72
C ASP A 159 7.44 -1.02 1.27
N ILE A 160 8.41 -1.17 0.36
CA ILE A 160 9.78 -1.50 0.72
C ILE A 160 10.51 -0.23 1.16
N ASP A 161 11.12 -0.25 2.34
CA ASP A 161 12.21 0.67 2.67
C ASP A 161 13.47 0.23 1.92
N TRP A 162 13.63 0.75 0.70
CA TRP A 162 14.72 0.43 -0.20
C TRP A 162 16.10 0.80 0.37
N GLY A 163 16.18 1.82 1.23
CA GLY A 163 17.42 2.19 1.90
C GLY A 163 17.84 1.10 2.90
N SER A 164 16.89 0.60 3.69
CA SER A 164 17.12 -0.52 4.61
C SER A 164 17.48 -1.83 3.90
N MET A 165 16.95 -2.08 2.70
CA MET A 165 17.29 -3.26 1.89
C MET A 165 18.71 -3.20 1.32
N GLU A 166 19.19 -2.02 0.91
CA GLU A 166 20.48 -1.85 0.24
C GLU A 166 21.65 -1.60 1.18
N ALA A 167 21.41 -1.02 2.37
CA ALA A 167 22.45 -0.78 3.38
C ALA A 167 23.03 -2.07 3.99
N GLY A 168 22.49 -3.24 3.64
CA GLY A 168 23.17 -4.53 3.74
C GLY A 168 23.44 -5.08 5.13
N ALA A 169 22.82 -4.59 6.22
CA ALA A 169 23.27 -5.03 7.55
C ALA A 169 22.28 -5.20 8.71
N LEU A 170 21.06 -4.64 8.75
CA LEU A 170 20.32 -4.70 10.04
C LEU A 170 18.80 -4.90 10.04
N ARG A 171 18.07 -4.78 8.92
CA ARG A 171 16.59 -4.86 9.01
C ARG A 171 15.86 -5.56 7.86
N GLY A 172 16.31 -5.51 6.61
CA GLY A 172 15.58 -6.12 5.47
C GLY A 172 16.32 -7.28 4.80
N SER A 173 15.57 -8.23 4.24
CA SER A 173 16.07 -9.43 3.56
C SER A 173 15.25 -9.75 2.31
N TRP A 174 15.94 -9.87 1.17
CA TRP A 174 15.33 -10.32 -0.08
C TRP A 174 14.82 -11.76 -0.01
N GLU A 175 15.50 -12.61 0.78
CA GLU A 175 15.09 -14.00 1.03
C GLU A 175 13.76 -14.03 1.79
N GLU A 176 13.61 -13.20 2.83
CA GLU A 176 12.35 -13.09 3.58
C GLU A 176 11.20 -12.59 2.70
N LEU A 177 11.45 -11.65 1.79
CA LEU A 177 10.43 -11.21 0.82
C LEU A 177 10.04 -12.33 -0.17
N GLY A 178 11.00 -13.17 -0.57
CA GLY A 178 10.72 -14.37 -1.36
C GLY A 178 9.83 -15.36 -0.58
N GLU A 179 10.15 -15.60 0.69
CA GLU A 179 9.35 -16.44 1.57
C GLU A 179 7.94 -15.86 1.78
N LEU A 180 7.83 -14.56 1.98
CA LEU A 180 6.55 -13.87 2.11
C LEU A 180 5.71 -14.00 0.84
N ALA A 181 6.32 -13.86 -0.34
CA ALA A 181 5.62 -13.99 -1.62
C ALA A 181 5.00 -15.39 -1.78
N GLU A 182 5.77 -16.44 -1.50
CA GLU A 182 5.26 -17.82 -1.54
C GLU A 182 4.17 -18.06 -0.48
N TYR A 183 4.35 -17.51 0.71
CA TYR A 183 3.36 -17.58 1.76
C TYR A 183 2.04 -16.93 1.34
N VAL A 184 2.06 -15.70 0.83
CA VAL A 184 0.88 -14.96 0.35
C VAL A 184 0.17 -15.73 -0.77
N ARG A 185 0.92 -16.24 -1.76
CA ARG A 185 0.37 -17.07 -2.85
C ARG A 185 -0.30 -18.33 -2.36
N SER A 186 0.27 -18.99 -1.35
CA SER A 186 -0.34 -20.20 -0.75
C SER A 186 -1.69 -19.92 -0.07
N ARG A 187 -2.02 -18.64 0.20
CA ARG A 187 -3.33 -18.17 0.69
C ARG A 187 -4.26 -17.69 -0.43
N GLY A 188 -3.86 -17.83 -1.69
CA GLY A 188 -4.64 -17.42 -2.85
C GLY A 188 -4.66 -15.91 -3.10
N MET A 189 -3.64 -15.21 -2.62
CA MET A 189 -3.45 -13.76 -2.79
C MET A 189 -2.30 -13.49 -3.77
N GLU A 190 -2.36 -12.36 -4.48
CA GLU A 190 -1.26 -11.82 -5.30
C GLU A 190 -0.21 -11.17 -4.37
N PHE A 191 1.08 -11.30 -4.71
CA PHE A 191 2.16 -10.56 -4.04
C PHE A 191 2.58 -9.35 -4.89
N SER A 192 2.60 -8.16 -4.30
CA SER A 192 2.84 -6.89 -5.00
C SER A 192 3.97 -6.07 -4.35
N LEU A 193 4.74 -5.32 -5.15
CA LEU A 193 5.82 -4.44 -4.67
C LEU A 193 5.69 -3.02 -5.21
N ILE A 194 5.98 -2.03 -4.36
CA ILE A 194 6.02 -0.60 -4.69
C ILE A 194 7.43 -0.14 -5.06
N TYR A 195 7.52 0.59 -6.19
CA TYR A 195 8.72 1.19 -6.75
C TYR A 195 8.52 2.69 -6.86
N TRP A 196 9.32 3.48 -6.13
CA TRP A 196 9.10 4.93 -6.03
C TRP A 196 10.34 5.83 -6.11
N ALA A 197 11.48 5.29 -6.54
CA ALA A 197 12.76 6.01 -6.59
C ALA A 197 13.26 6.54 -5.22
N ALA A 198 13.07 5.76 -4.16
CA ALA A 198 13.58 6.00 -2.80
C ALA A 198 15.04 6.41 -2.70
N ASN A 199 15.92 5.73 -3.45
CA ASN A 199 17.34 6.04 -3.46
C ASN A 199 17.60 7.07 -4.56
N GLN A 200 17.72 8.33 -4.16
CA GLN A 200 18.11 9.42 -5.05
C GLN A 200 19.64 9.44 -5.15
N PRO A 201 20.25 8.95 -6.25
CA PRO A 201 21.69 9.06 -6.42
C PRO A 201 22.11 10.54 -6.41
N SER A 202 23.36 10.82 -6.05
CA SER A 202 23.92 12.15 -6.32
C SER A 202 24.17 12.29 -7.82
N GLY A 203 23.69 13.36 -8.47
CA GLY A 203 23.90 13.55 -9.91
C GLY A 203 22.85 14.40 -10.61
N ASP A 204 22.65 14.12 -11.91
CA ASP A 204 21.65 14.78 -12.74
C ASP A 204 20.24 14.48 -12.23
N MET A 205 19.69 15.47 -11.51
CA MET A 205 18.35 15.44 -10.95
C MET A 205 17.29 15.07 -11.99
N SER A 206 17.48 15.39 -13.28
CA SER A 206 16.48 15.10 -14.31
C SER A 206 16.22 13.60 -14.50
N MET A 207 17.19 12.75 -14.21
CA MET A 207 17.11 11.30 -14.39
C MET A 207 16.95 10.51 -13.08
N HIS A 208 16.84 11.19 -11.93
CA HIS A 208 16.76 10.51 -10.62
C HIS A 208 15.59 9.55 -10.51
N TRP A 209 14.41 9.96 -10.99
CA TRP A 209 13.24 9.09 -11.04
C TRP A 209 13.53 7.80 -11.82
N TYR A 210 14.02 7.96 -13.06
CA TYR A 210 14.30 6.84 -13.94
C TYR A 210 15.35 5.90 -13.35
N ASN A 211 16.49 6.46 -12.94
CA ASN A 211 17.61 5.68 -12.41
C ASN A 211 17.22 4.97 -11.10
N GLY A 212 16.51 5.65 -10.21
CA GLY A 212 16.04 5.09 -8.94
C GLY A 212 15.06 3.93 -9.17
N VAL A 213 14.03 4.15 -9.99
CA VAL A 213 13.06 3.09 -10.33
C VAL A 213 13.77 1.90 -11.00
N MET A 214 14.59 2.12 -12.04
CA MET A 214 15.28 1.04 -12.74
C MET A 214 16.27 0.27 -11.85
N HIS A 215 16.95 0.94 -10.94
CA HIS A 215 17.84 0.31 -9.96
C HIS A 215 17.07 -0.59 -9.00
N MET A 216 15.89 -0.17 -8.53
CA MET A 216 15.02 -1.00 -7.70
C MET A 216 14.53 -2.26 -8.43
N LEU A 217 14.22 -2.13 -9.74
CA LEU A 217 13.94 -3.29 -10.58
C LEU A 217 15.14 -4.23 -10.64
N ASP A 218 16.34 -3.70 -10.88
CA ASP A 218 17.58 -4.49 -10.91
C ASP A 218 17.80 -5.23 -9.60
N CYS A 219 17.59 -4.58 -8.45
CA CYS A 219 17.71 -5.22 -7.13
C CYS A 219 16.69 -6.35 -6.98
N THR A 220 15.44 -6.13 -7.38
CA THR A 220 14.38 -7.17 -7.33
C THR A 220 14.73 -8.35 -8.24
N GLU A 221 15.16 -8.10 -9.48
CA GLU A 221 15.55 -9.12 -10.46
C GLU A 221 16.76 -9.92 -9.98
N LYS A 222 17.80 -9.26 -9.44
CA LYS A 222 18.99 -9.92 -8.87
C LYS A 222 18.65 -10.79 -7.67
N ALA A 223 17.67 -10.38 -6.87
CA ALA A 223 17.14 -11.17 -5.76
C ALA A 223 16.31 -12.38 -6.21
N GLY A 224 15.99 -12.50 -7.50
CA GLY A 224 15.12 -13.56 -8.03
C GLY A 224 13.65 -13.41 -7.64
N LEU A 225 13.27 -12.26 -7.07
CA LEU A 225 11.90 -11.99 -6.64
C LEU A 225 11.02 -11.64 -7.84
N ARG A 226 9.86 -12.30 -7.95
CA ARG A 226 8.91 -12.10 -9.05
C ARG A 226 7.55 -11.71 -8.50
N PRO A 227 7.24 -10.42 -8.33
CA PRO A 227 5.91 -9.96 -7.95
C PRO A 227 4.84 -10.36 -8.98
N ASP A 228 3.64 -10.63 -8.50
CA ASP A 228 2.45 -10.82 -9.35
C ASP A 228 1.93 -9.47 -9.87
N GLU A 229 2.17 -8.39 -9.12
CA GLU A 229 1.87 -7.01 -9.50
C GLU A 229 3.05 -6.06 -9.17
N TYR A 230 3.47 -5.27 -10.16
CA TYR A 230 4.48 -4.22 -10.01
C TYR A 230 3.79 -2.85 -9.95
N VAL A 231 4.16 -2.02 -8.97
CA VAL A 231 3.52 -0.73 -8.74
C VAL A 231 4.56 0.37 -8.84
N LEU A 232 4.43 1.23 -9.85
CA LEU A 232 5.28 2.41 -9.98
C LEU A 232 4.55 3.61 -9.41
N GLU A 233 5.09 4.20 -8.36
CA GLU A 233 4.43 5.25 -7.61
C GLU A 233 5.36 6.43 -7.32
N SER A 234 4.83 7.65 -7.41
CA SER A 234 5.61 8.87 -7.20
C SER A 234 5.10 9.58 -5.95
N TRP A 235 5.84 9.43 -4.85
CA TRP A 235 5.61 10.13 -3.58
C TRP A 235 6.51 11.35 -3.38
N ILE A 236 7.56 11.42 -4.19
CA ILE A 236 8.49 12.55 -4.27
C ILE A 236 8.02 13.47 -5.40
N GLU A 237 8.43 14.74 -5.41
CA GLU A 237 8.09 15.72 -6.48
C GLU A 237 8.72 15.37 -7.85
N MET A 238 8.99 14.08 -8.09
CA MET A 238 9.63 13.50 -9.25
C MET A 238 8.89 12.22 -9.68
N PRO A 239 8.68 12.02 -10.99
CA PRO A 239 9.12 12.90 -12.07
C PRO A 239 8.23 14.15 -12.12
N ASN A 240 8.82 15.31 -12.40
CA ASN A 240 8.09 16.58 -12.42
C ASN A 240 7.18 16.74 -13.67
N ARG A 241 7.20 15.77 -14.57
CA ARG A 241 6.34 15.70 -15.75
C ARG A 241 5.91 14.26 -16.02
N PHE A 242 4.67 14.12 -16.50
CA PHE A 242 4.13 12.82 -16.86
C PHE A 242 4.66 12.29 -18.21
N GLY A 243 4.65 13.10 -19.28
CA GLY A 243 5.15 12.72 -20.61
C GLY A 243 6.27 13.64 -21.11
N PRO A 244 6.80 13.42 -22.33
CA PRO A 244 6.38 12.42 -23.33
C PRO A 244 7.07 11.04 -23.17
N GLU A 245 6.48 9.98 -23.75
CA GLU A 245 7.04 8.61 -23.75
C GLU A 245 8.42 8.47 -24.44
N THR A 246 8.85 9.48 -25.19
CA THR A 246 10.18 9.51 -25.85
C THR A 246 11.29 9.95 -24.92
N ASP A 247 10.95 10.43 -23.73
CA ASP A 247 11.87 10.99 -22.76
C ASP A 247 11.84 10.17 -21.46
N ALA A 248 12.95 9.48 -21.19
CA ALA A 248 13.12 8.59 -20.04
C ALA A 248 12.97 9.30 -18.69
N ALA A 249 13.22 10.61 -18.61
CA ALA A 249 13.03 11.42 -17.40
C ALA A 249 11.55 11.63 -17.04
N SER A 250 10.63 11.44 -17.98
CA SER A 250 9.19 11.51 -17.72
C SER A 250 8.66 10.20 -17.15
N TYR A 251 7.53 10.27 -16.43
CA TYR A 251 6.86 9.06 -15.91
C TYR A 251 6.56 8.05 -17.03
N ALA A 252 6.00 8.53 -18.15
CA ALA A 252 5.58 7.70 -19.27
C ALA A 252 6.76 7.08 -20.03
N GLY A 253 7.86 7.82 -20.20
CA GLY A 253 9.08 7.27 -20.80
C GLY A 253 9.72 6.20 -19.93
N CYS A 254 9.84 6.46 -18.62
CA CYS A 254 10.31 5.46 -17.66
C CYS A 254 9.44 4.19 -17.66
N LEU A 255 8.11 4.36 -17.61
CA LEU A 255 7.16 3.23 -17.65
C LEU A 255 7.29 2.43 -18.95
N LYS A 256 7.47 3.09 -20.10
CA LYS A 256 7.67 2.40 -21.39
C LYS A 256 8.89 1.51 -21.38
N ASP A 257 10.01 2.00 -20.86
CA ASP A 257 11.23 1.19 -20.77
C ASP A 257 11.12 0.10 -19.70
N TRP A 258 10.44 0.37 -18.59
CA TRP A 258 10.14 -0.62 -17.55
C TRP A 258 9.37 -1.81 -18.13
N LEU A 259 8.30 -1.52 -18.86
CA LEU A 259 7.44 -2.54 -19.49
C LEU A 259 8.22 -3.40 -20.50
N LYS A 260 9.26 -2.88 -21.15
CA LYS A 260 10.13 -3.68 -22.04
C LYS A 260 11.01 -4.65 -21.27
N ARG A 261 11.34 -4.35 -20.01
CA ARG A 261 12.20 -5.20 -19.17
C ARG A 261 11.41 -6.35 -18.56
N ILE A 262 10.29 -6.07 -17.90
CA ILE A 262 9.50 -7.09 -17.20
C ILE A 262 8.77 -8.08 -18.13
N ARG A 263 8.74 -7.82 -19.44
CA ARG A 263 8.15 -8.70 -20.45
C ARG A 263 9.13 -9.69 -21.08
N LYS A 264 10.43 -9.59 -20.77
CA LYS A 264 11.46 -10.52 -21.23
C LYS A 264 11.51 -11.74 -20.32
#